data_AF-A0A4R3YL18-F1
#
_entry.id   AF-A0A4R3YL18-F1
#
_cell.length_a   1.000
_cell.length_b   1.000
_cell.length_c   1.000
_cell.angle_alpha   90.00
_cell.angle_beta   90.00
_cell.angle_gamma   90.00
#
_symmetry.space_group_name_H-M   'P 1'
#
loop_
_entity.id
_entity.type
_entity.pdbx_description
1 polymer ?
#
loop_
_entity_poly.entity_id
_entity_poly.type
_entity_poly.pdbx_seq_one_letter_code
_entity_poly.pdbx_strand_id
1 'polypeptide(L)'
;MTDDTTILVDTQLEREDAAAAAMDLYRRLVGDGTLGAQPSDEVSPRFRTLDDRLAGTGTGIHAVTIHANGHRWVADDRGGARLVDGGRENGIFCRYDGGFVVQCPDCHYDLSLGDEGSEALEEALAVWCDTPDSAYVACPACATWTPLTTWRSPRHDFAVGHFGISLHGRQLRELIHSGGTHASFALRHQLGDLAGEYTVIFSRG
;
A
#
# COMPACT_ATOMS: atom_id res chain seq x y z
N MET A 1 3.86 20.75 -6.05
CA MET A 1 3.01 19.80 -6.78
C MET A 1 3.27 18.46 -6.16
N THR A 2 2.29 17.98 -5.42
CA THR A 2 2.30 16.69 -4.74
C THR A 2 1.97 15.63 -5.81
N ASP A 3 2.71 14.52 -5.79
CA ASP A 3 2.62 13.48 -6.83
C ASP A 3 1.34 12.66 -6.67
N ASP A 4 0.68 12.36 -7.78
CA ASP A 4 -0.35 11.33 -7.81
C ASP A 4 0.29 9.98 -7.41
N THR A 5 -0.39 9.22 -6.54
CA THR A 5 0.15 7.96 -6.02
C THR A 5 -0.83 6.82 -6.21
N THR A 6 -0.35 5.71 -6.78
CA THR A 6 -1.06 4.43 -6.76
C THR A 6 -0.46 3.56 -5.67
N ILE A 7 -1.27 3.06 -4.75
CA ILE A 7 -0.81 2.19 -3.66
C ILE A 7 -1.38 0.79 -3.90
N LEU A 8 -0.52 -0.21 -3.80
CA LEU A 8 -0.86 -1.62 -3.85
C LEU A 8 -0.66 -2.17 -2.44
N VAL A 9 -1.72 -2.67 -1.81
CA VAL A 9 -1.68 -3.14 -0.40
C VAL A 9 -1.95 -4.63 -0.34
N ASP A 10 -0.99 -5.38 0.19
CA ASP A 10 -1.18 -6.80 0.46
C ASP A 10 -1.93 -6.92 1.80
N THR A 11 -3.13 -7.44 1.70
CA THR A 11 -4.07 -7.54 2.84
C THR A 11 -4.05 -8.91 3.50
N GLN A 12 -3.29 -9.86 2.94
CA GLN A 12 -3.21 -11.25 3.38
C GLN A 12 -1.83 -11.59 3.95
N LEU A 13 -0.78 -10.88 3.54
CA LEU A 13 0.57 -11.09 4.08
C LEU A 13 0.58 -10.86 5.59
N GLU A 14 1.10 -11.85 6.32
CA GLU A 14 1.25 -11.78 7.76
C GLU A 14 2.31 -10.74 8.17
N ARG A 15 2.15 -10.18 9.37
CA ARG A 15 3.04 -9.14 9.89
C ARG A 15 4.51 -9.55 9.91
N GLU A 16 4.79 -10.80 10.29
CA GLU A 16 6.16 -11.31 10.43
C GLU A 16 6.90 -11.44 9.11
N ASP A 17 6.16 -11.64 8.01
CA ASP A 17 6.72 -11.78 6.67
C ASP A 17 6.92 -10.44 5.95
N ALA A 18 6.27 -9.37 6.41
CA ALA A 18 6.28 -8.06 5.74
C ALA A 18 7.69 -7.50 5.50
N ALA A 19 8.58 -7.60 6.49
CA ALA A 19 9.95 -7.13 6.36
C ALA A 19 10.77 -7.95 5.35
N ALA A 20 10.58 -9.27 5.35
CA ALA A 20 11.24 -10.17 4.41
C ALA A 20 10.75 -9.91 2.97
N ALA A 21 9.43 -9.81 2.78
CA ALA A 21 8.81 -9.49 1.50
C ALA A 21 9.30 -8.14 0.95
N ALA A 22 9.39 -7.11 1.79
CA ALA A 22 9.91 -5.80 1.40
C ALA A 22 11.39 -5.85 0.99
N MET A 23 12.23 -6.56 1.75
CA MET A 23 13.64 -6.74 1.42
C MET A 23 13.85 -7.53 0.13
N ASP A 24 13.06 -8.57 -0.11
CA ASP A 24 13.18 -9.40 -1.30
C ASP A 24 12.69 -8.67 -2.56
N LEU A 25 11.60 -7.92 -2.46
CA LEU A 25 11.16 -7.03 -3.54
C LEU A 25 12.23 -5.99 -3.86
N TYR A 26 12.77 -5.31 -2.85
CA TYR A 26 13.84 -4.33 -3.01
C TYR A 26 15.06 -4.93 -3.71
N ARG A 27 15.58 -6.07 -3.24
CA ARG A 27 16.74 -6.75 -3.83
C ARG A 27 16.50 -7.12 -5.29
N ARG A 28 15.30 -7.60 -5.62
CA ARG A 28 14.93 -7.95 -6.99
C ARG A 28 14.94 -6.71 -7.90
N LEU A 29 14.22 -5.66 -7.51
CA LEU A 29 14.06 -4.43 -8.29
C LEU A 29 15.35 -3.62 -8.42
N VAL A 30 16.25 -3.69 -7.43
CA VAL A 30 17.59 -3.10 -7.58
C VAL A 30 18.48 -3.98 -8.44
N GLY A 31 18.43 -5.30 -8.25
CA GLY A 31 19.26 -6.26 -8.98
C GLY A 31 18.96 -6.31 -10.47
N ASP A 32 17.72 -6.07 -10.88
CA ASP A 32 17.31 -5.98 -12.29
C ASP A 32 17.40 -4.58 -12.90
N GLY A 33 17.81 -3.58 -12.11
CA GLY A 33 18.00 -2.20 -12.54
C GLY A 33 16.70 -1.39 -12.66
N THR A 34 15.59 -1.88 -12.11
CA THR A 34 14.32 -1.14 -12.06
C THR A 34 14.39 0.07 -11.13
N LEU A 35 15.05 -0.07 -9.98
CA LEU A 35 15.18 0.95 -8.94
C LEU A 35 16.64 1.30 -8.65
N GLY A 36 16.85 2.56 -8.25
CA GLY A 36 18.09 2.99 -7.62
C GLY A 36 18.26 2.32 -6.25
N ALA A 37 19.50 2.02 -5.88
CA ALA A 37 19.81 1.29 -4.65
C ALA A 37 19.63 2.13 -3.37
N GLN A 38 19.60 3.46 -3.48
CA GLN A 38 19.49 4.36 -2.33
C GLN A 38 18.14 5.07 -2.29
N PRO A 39 17.53 5.23 -1.10
CA PRO A 39 16.35 6.05 -0.93
C PRO A 39 16.70 7.55 -1.05
N SER A 40 15.73 8.36 -1.47
CA SER A 40 15.88 9.82 -1.67
C SER A 40 16.18 10.59 -0.38
N ASP A 41 15.56 10.21 0.73
CA ASP A 41 15.72 10.81 2.05
C ASP A 41 15.20 9.85 3.16
N GLU A 42 15.52 10.15 4.42
CA GLU A 42 15.13 9.31 5.57
C GLU A 42 13.69 9.55 6.06
N VAL A 43 13.05 10.66 5.67
CA VAL A 43 11.74 11.07 6.22
C VAL A 43 10.60 10.41 5.46
N SER A 44 10.75 10.29 4.15
CA SER A 44 9.83 9.64 3.24
C SER A 44 10.66 8.88 2.19
N PRO A 45 11.28 7.74 2.58
CA PRO A 45 12.18 7.03 1.69
C PRO A 45 11.49 6.60 0.40
N ARG A 46 12.01 7.10 -0.72
CA ARG A 46 11.57 6.75 -2.08
C ARG A 46 12.76 6.26 -2.88
N PHE A 47 12.60 5.15 -3.56
CA PHE A 47 13.58 4.64 -4.51
C PHE A 47 13.28 5.24 -5.89
N ARG A 48 14.30 5.86 -6.49
CA ARG A 48 14.17 6.41 -7.84
C ARG A 48 13.97 5.28 -8.84
N THR A 49 13.01 5.42 -9.74
CA THR A 49 12.85 4.53 -10.88
C THR A 49 13.97 4.77 -11.90
N LEU A 50 14.64 3.70 -12.32
CA LEU A 50 15.69 3.72 -13.35
C LEU A 50 15.24 3.05 -14.66
N ASP A 51 14.24 2.17 -14.62
CA ASP A 51 13.67 1.57 -15.83
C ASP A 51 12.83 2.60 -16.60
N ASP A 52 13.27 2.94 -17.81
CA ASP A 52 12.56 3.83 -18.73
C ASP A 52 11.16 3.34 -19.11
N ARG A 53 10.87 2.04 -18.97
CA ARG A 53 9.51 1.50 -19.17
C ARG A 53 8.54 1.96 -18.07
N LEU A 54 9.05 2.22 -16.88
CA LEU A 54 8.30 2.72 -15.73
C LEU A 54 8.39 4.24 -15.59
N ALA A 55 9.56 4.83 -15.84
CA ALA A 55 9.75 6.28 -15.76
C ALA A 55 9.27 7.03 -17.01
N GLY A 56 9.19 6.34 -18.14
CA GLY A 56 8.87 6.93 -19.45
C GLY A 56 7.42 7.41 -19.57
N THR A 57 7.12 8.00 -20.73
CA THR A 57 5.86 8.71 -21.02
C THR A 57 4.59 7.85 -20.90
N GLY A 58 4.71 6.53 -20.89
CA GLY A 58 3.57 5.60 -20.77
C GLY A 58 2.99 5.51 -19.36
N THR A 59 3.84 5.38 -18.35
CA THR A 59 3.45 5.17 -16.94
C THR A 59 3.84 6.35 -16.05
N GLY A 60 4.94 7.04 -16.35
CA GLY A 60 5.38 8.25 -15.65
C GLY A 60 5.68 8.03 -14.16
N ILE A 61 6.05 6.81 -13.76
CA ILE A 61 6.39 6.45 -12.38
C ILE A 61 7.86 6.78 -12.15
N HIS A 62 8.13 7.91 -11.50
CA HIS A 62 9.50 8.36 -11.23
C HIS A 62 10.07 7.81 -9.93
N ALA A 63 9.24 7.33 -9.02
CA ALA A 63 9.71 6.72 -7.77
C ALA A 63 8.77 5.65 -7.21
N VAL A 64 9.32 4.76 -6.39
CA VAL A 64 8.62 3.70 -5.69
C VAL A 64 8.94 3.75 -4.20
N THR A 65 7.94 3.63 -3.34
CA THR A 65 8.11 3.33 -1.91
C THR A 65 7.64 1.91 -1.65
N ILE A 66 8.45 1.13 -0.94
CA ILE A 66 8.12 -0.22 -0.50
C ILE A 66 7.83 -0.12 1.00
N HIS A 67 6.63 -0.50 1.41
CA HIS A 67 6.16 -0.35 2.78
C HIS A 67 6.19 -1.66 3.54
N ALA A 68 6.60 -1.61 4.79
CA ALA A 68 6.53 -2.74 5.72
C ALA A 68 6.13 -2.21 7.10
N ASN A 69 4.96 -2.62 7.58
CA ASN A 69 4.38 -2.14 8.83
C ASN A 69 5.37 -2.29 10.00
N GLY A 70 5.58 -1.20 10.74
CA GLY A 70 6.51 -1.14 11.87
C GLY A 70 7.98 -0.93 11.49
N HIS A 71 8.31 -0.78 10.22
CA HIS A 71 9.67 -0.63 9.74
C HIS A 71 9.88 0.63 8.90
N ARG A 72 11.15 1.00 8.66
CA ARG A 72 11.53 2.08 7.75
C ARG A 72 12.80 1.73 6.97
N TRP A 73 12.94 2.32 5.79
CA TRP A 73 14.18 2.24 5.01
C TRP A 73 15.22 3.24 5.47
N VAL A 74 16.47 2.80 5.52
CA VAL A 74 17.64 3.65 5.71
C VAL A 74 18.72 3.26 4.72
N ALA A 75 19.57 4.21 4.34
CA ALA A 75 20.75 3.90 3.54
C ALA A 75 21.69 2.97 4.33
N ASP A 76 22.38 2.08 3.61
CA ASP A 76 23.45 1.26 4.17
C ASP A 76 24.83 1.83 3.81
N ASP A 77 25.85 1.35 4.53
CA ASP A 77 27.24 1.80 4.36
C ASP A 77 27.89 1.32 3.04
N ARG A 78 27.18 0.50 2.25
CA ARG A 78 27.65 -0.11 1.00
C ARG A 78 27.00 0.51 -0.24
N GLY A 79 26.24 1.59 -0.07
CA GLY A 79 25.57 2.28 -1.17
C GLY A 79 24.22 1.66 -1.56
N GLY A 80 23.65 0.80 -0.71
CA GLY A 80 22.31 0.26 -0.82
C GLY A 80 21.39 0.80 0.29
N ALA A 81 20.36 0.00 0.60
CA ALA A 81 19.39 0.28 1.64
C ALA A 81 19.10 -0.97 2.47
N ARG A 82 18.71 -0.74 3.72
CA ARG A 82 18.26 -1.77 4.65
C ARG A 82 17.01 -1.32 5.38
N LEU A 83 16.22 -2.31 5.79
CA LEU A 83 15.05 -2.09 6.62
C LEU A 83 15.46 -2.10 8.10
N VAL A 84 14.90 -1.17 8.90
CA VAL A 84 15.09 -1.12 10.35
C VAL A 84 13.76 -0.96 11.07
N ASP A 85 13.71 -1.44 12.30
CA ASP A 85 12.54 -1.27 13.17
C ASP A 85 12.27 0.21 13.47
N GLY A 86 10.98 0.52 13.60
CA GLY A 86 10.48 1.84 13.95
C GLY A 86 10.29 2.70 12.70
N GLY A 87 9.09 2.68 12.13
CA GLY A 87 8.67 3.56 11.04
C GLY A 87 7.38 4.30 11.37
N ARG A 88 7.06 5.32 10.57
CA ARG A 88 5.73 5.96 10.60
C ARG A 88 4.67 5.13 9.88
N GLU A 89 5.11 4.13 9.11
CA GLU A 89 4.25 3.20 8.40
C GLU A 89 3.54 2.30 9.42
N ASN A 90 2.27 2.60 9.63
CA ASN A 90 1.37 1.82 10.47
C ASN A 90 0.59 0.78 9.65
N GLY A 91 0.82 0.65 8.33
CA GLY A 91 0.05 -0.26 7.47
C GLY A 91 -1.38 0.21 7.16
N ILE A 92 -1.73 1.45 7.49
CA ILE A 92 -2.99 2.08 7.11
C ILE A 92 -2.76 2.96 5.89
N PHE A 93 -3.38 2.60 4.78
CA PHE A 93 -3.26 3.32 3.52
C PHE A 93 -4.61 3.95 3.19
N CYS A 94 -4.67 5.28 3.21
CA CYS A 94 -5.90 5.99 2.90
C CYS A 94 -5.64 7.40 2.35
N ARG A 95 -6.69 7.99 1.77
CA ARG A 95 -6.70 9.41 1.41
C ARG A 95 -7.13 10.25 2.62
N TYR A 96 -6.17 10.68 3.42
CA TYR A 96 -6.41 11.40 4.69
C TYR A 96 -7.23 12.71 4.54
N ASP A 97 -7.33 13.27 3.33
CA ASP A 97 -7.87 14.61 3.10
C ASP A 97 -9.40 14.68 2.91
N GLY A 98 -10.13 13.55 2.95
CA GLY A 98 -11.56 13.53 2.60
C GLY A 98 -12.42 12.50 3.31
N GLY A 99 -11.90 11.83 4.35
CA GLY A 99 -12.51 10.61 4.88
C GLY A 99 -12.51 9.47 3.85
N PHE A 100 -13.00 8.31 4.25
CA PHE A 100 -13.15 7.16 3.37
C PHE A 100 -14.37 6.34 3.77
N VAL A 101 -14.86 5.54 2.83
CA VAL A 101 -15.98 4.61 3.04
C VAL A 101 -15.45 3.20 2.85
N VAL A 102 -15.77 2.32 3.78
CA VAL A 102 -15.48 0.89 3.69
C VAL A 102 -16.75 0.07 3.70
N GLN A 103 -16.70 -1.10 3.08
CA GLN A 103 -17.81 -2.03 3.03
C GLN A 103 -17.55 -3.24 3.90
N CYS A 104 -18.59 -3.63 4.65
CA CYS A 104 -18.60 -4.91 5.34
C CYS A 104 -18.39 -6.04 4.33
N PRO A 105 -17.44 -6.96 4.56
CA PRO A 105 -17.18 -8.06 3.63
C PRO A 105 -18.38 -9.02 3.46
N ASP A 106 -19.27 -9.10 4.45
CA ASP A 106 -20.38 -10.05 4.45
C ASP A 106 -21.67 -9.47 3.86
N CYS A 107 -22.08 -8.28 4.33
CA CYS A 107 -23.37 -7.69 3.96
C CYS A 107 -23.23 -6.43 3.09
N HIS A 108 -22.00 -6.03 2.76
CA HIS A 108 -21.68 -4.83 1.95
C HIS A 108 -22.27 -3.53 2.49
N TYR A 109 -22.54 -3.46 3.81
CA TYR A 109 -22.96 -2.23 4.45
C TYR A 109 -21.81 -1.20 4.41
N ASP A 110 -22.13 0.01 3.96
CA ASP A 110 -21.19 1.12 3.88
C ASP A 110 -20.98 1.74 5.26
N LEU A 111 -19.72 1.91 5.65
CA LEU A 111 -19.30 2.57 6.88
C LEU A 111 -18.30 3.67 6.53
N SER A 112 -18.67 4.92 6.78
CA SER A 112 -17.78 6.07 6.56
C SER A 112 -17.06 6.42 7.85
N LEU A 113 -15.76 6.68 7.79
CA LEU A 113 -15.02 7.22 8.94
C LEU A 113 -15.53 8.63 9.29
N GLY A 114 -15.88 8.86 10.56
CA GLY A 114 -16.32 10.16 11.08
C GLY A 114 -17.82 10.42 10.98
N ASP A 115 -18.60 9.49 10.41
CA ASP A 115 -20.06 9.52 10.47
C ASP A 115 -20.55 8.92 11.80
N GLU A 116 -21.77 9.27 12.22
CA GLU A 116 -22.44 8.65 13.37
C GLU A 116 -22.58 7.13 13.16
N GLY A 117 -22.16 6.31 14.13
CA GLY A 117 -22.14 4.85 14.01
C GLY A 117 -20.82 4.26 13.51
N SER A 118 -19.79 5.08 13.28
CA SER A 118 -18.45 4.63 12.84
C SER A 118 -17.48 4.27 13.99
N GLU A 119 -17.96 4.25 15.23
CA GLU A 119 -17.13 4.02 16.42
C GLU A 119 -16.38 2.68 16.36
N ALA A 120 -17.04 1.64 15.83
CA ALA A 120 -16.41 0.32 15.67
C ALA A 120 -15.23 0.33 14.68
N LEU A 121 -15.25 1.20 13.67
CA LEU A 121 -14.16 1.37 12.73
C LEU A 121 -13.02 2.19 13.34
N GLU A 122 -13.35 3.27 14.05
CA GLU A 122 -12.37 4.11 14.75
C GLU A 122 -11.60 3.31 15.80
N GLU A 123 -12.30 2.50 16.59
CA GLU A 123 -11.69 1.61 17.57
C GLU A 123 -10.79 0.57 16.91
N ALA A 124 -11.24 -0.07 15.82
CA ALA A 124 -10.43 -1.04 15.09
C ALA A 124 -9.16 -0.42 14.51
N LEU A 125 -9.21 0.82 14.01
CA LEU A 125 -8.04 1.56 13.50
C LEU A 125 -7.05 1.89 14.63
N ALA A 126 -7.55 2.25 15.82
CA ALA A 126 -6.72 2.47 16.99
C ALA A 126 -6.04 1.16 17.43
N VAL A 127 -6.81 0.07 17.55
CA VAL A 127 -6.29 -1.27 17.86
C VAL A 127 -5.24 -1.71 16.84
N TRP A 128 -5.46 -1.42 15.55
CA TRP A 128 -4.50 -1.76 14.51
C TRP A 128 -3.13 -1.11 14.72
N CYS A 129 -3.08 0.11 15.25
CA CYS A 129 -1.81 0.80 15.49
C CYS A 129 -0.98 0.14 16.60
N ASP A 130 -1.63 -0.51 17.57
CA ASP A 130 -0.99 -1.15 18.72
C ASP A 130 -0.78 -2.66 18.49
N THR A 131 -1.85 -3.36 18.14
CA THR A 131 -1.93 -4.81 17.95
C THR A 131 -2.69 -5.15 16.66
N PRO A 132 -2.06 -4.99 15.48
CA PRO A 132 -2.66 -5.22 14.17
C PRO A 132 -3.50 -6.50 14.03
N ASP A 133 -2.96 -7.63 14.50
CA ASP A 133 -3.59 -8.96 14.34
C ASP A 133 -4.86 -9.14 15.19
N SER A 134 -5.14 -8.19 16.08
CA SER A 134 -6.33 -8.13 16.93
C SER A 134 -7.33 -7.06 16.50
N ALA A 135 -7.12 -6.39 15.37
CA ALA A 135 -8.03 -5.37 14.86
C ALA A 135 -9.21 -6.00 14.11
N TYR A 136 -10.40 -5.95 14.73
CA TYR A 136 -11.65 -6.42 14.15
C TYR A 136 -12.69 -5.31 14.16
N VAL A 137 -13.53 -5.29 13.13
CA VAL A 137 -14.68 -4.37 13.04
C VAL A 137 -15.95 -5.18 13.20
N ALA A 138 -16.82 -4.73 14.12
CA ALA A 138 -18.18 -5.23 14.23
C ALA A 138 -19.09 -4.45 13.26
N CYS A 139 -19.67 -5.13 12.29
CA CYS A 139 -20.58 -4.47 11.35
C CYS A 139 -21.88 -4.06 12.05
N PRO A 140 -22.29 -2.77 12.02
CA PRO A 140 -23.50 -2.32 12.69
C PRO A 140 -24.80 -2.89 12.07
N ALA A 141 -24.75 -3.34 10.80
CA ALA A 141 -25.93 -3.85 10.10
C ALA A 141 -26.17 -5.36 10.28
N CYS A 142 -25.11 -6.18 10.21
CA CYS A 142 -25.23 -7.64 10.31
C CYS A 142 -24.64 -8.23 11.60
N ALA A 143 -24.02 -7.40 12.44
CA ALA A 143 -23.34 -7.78 13.68
C ALA A 143 -22.18 -8.78 13.54
N THR A 144 -21.72 -9.09 12.31
CA THR A 144 -20.52 -9.92 12.14
C THR A 144 -19.27 -9.16 12.53
N TRP A 145 -18.36 -9.87 13.21
CA TRP A 145 -17.01 -9.43 13.51
C TRP A 145 -16.06 -9.96 12.45
N THR A 146 -15.39 -9.06 11.74
CA THR A 146 -14.45 -9.44 10.68
C THR A 146 -13.14 -8.66 10.81
N PRO A 147 -11.99 -9.26 10.43
CA PRO A 147 -10.69 -8.59 10.52
C PRO A 147 -10.69 -7.27 9.74
N LEU A 148 -10.06 -6.22 10.26
CA LEU A 148 -9.99 -4.92 9.57
C LEU A 148 -9.38 -5.04 8.16
N THR A 149 -8.42 -5.94 7.98
CA THR A 149 -7.76 -6.25 6.69
C THR A 149 -8.70 -6.83 5.63
N THR A 150 -9.95 -7.21 5.95
CA THR A 150 -10.94 -7.68 4.97
C THR A 150 -11.92 -6.59 4.51
N TRP A 151 -11.95 -5.44 5.18
CA TRP A 151 -12.81 -4.32 4.81
C TRP A 151 -12.23 -3.57 3.61
N ARG A 152 -13.05 -3.30 2.61
CA ARG A 152 -12.60 -2.70 1.34
C ARG A 152 -13.37 -1.43 1.05
N SER A 153 -12.68 -0.43 0.52
CA SER A 153 -13.35 0.75 -0.04
C SER A 153 -13.83 0.48 -1.47
N PRO A 154 -15.12 0.67 -1.79
CA PRO A 154 -15.61 0.61 -3.16
C PRO A 154 -15.04 1.75 -4.04
N ARG A 155 -14.44 2.77 -3.42
CA ARG A 155 -13.85 3.93 -4.10
C ARG A 155 -12.34 3.81 -4.28
N HIS A 156 -11.73 2.72 -3.83
CA HIS A 156 -10.27 2.54 -3.86
C HIS A 156 -9.52 3.67 -3.14
N ASP A 157 -10.03 4.09 -1.97
CA ASP A 157 -9.45 5.17 -1.15
C ASP A 157 -8.99 4.71 0.25
N PHE A 158 -9.12 3.42 0.55
CA PHE A 158 -8.71 2.81 1.81
C PHE A 158 -8.36 1.32 1.67
N ALA A 159 -7.27 0.91 2.32
CA ALA A 159 -7.01 -0.48 2.71
C ALA A 159 -6.03 -0.54 3.88
N VAL A 160 -6.01 -1.68 4.55
CA VAL A 160 -5.09 -1.97 5.66
C VAL A 160 -4.35 -3.26 5.35
N GLY A 161 -3.05 -3.27 5.60
CA GLY A 161 -2.18 -4.42 5.35
C GLY A 161 -0.78 -4.22 5.91
N HIS A 162 -0.03 -5.31 6.05
CA HIS A 162 1.32 -5.25 6.59
C HIS A 162 2.38 -4.87 5.56
N PHE A 163 2.05 -5.04 4.28
CA PHE A 163 2.95 -4.77 3.17
C PHE A 163 2.24 -3.96 2.10
N GLY A 164 2.97 -3.02 1.50
CA GLY A 164 2.42 -2.20 0.44
C GLY A 164 3.48 -1.62 -0.48
N ILE A 165 3.05 -1.12 -1.64
CA ILE A 165 3.91 -0.53 -2.64
C ILE A 165 3.24 0.76 -3.12
N SER A 166 3.88 1.91 -2.90
CA SER A 166 3.44 3.18 -3.48
C SER A 166 4.23 3.48 -4.74
N LEU A 167 3.51 3.75 -5.81
CA LEU A 167 4.03 4.15 -7.11
C LEU A 167 3.76 5.65 -7.26
N HIS A 168 4.82 6.45 -7.22
CA HIS A 168 4.77 7.91 -7.29
C HIS A 168 4.94 8.35 -8.74
N GLY A 169 4.00 9.16 -9.24
CA GLY A 169 3.98 9.54 -10.64
C GLY A 169 2.55 9.77 -11.13
N ARG A 170 2.15 9.04 -12.16
CA ARG A 170 0.77 9.07 -12.70
C ARG A 170 -0.09 7.97 -12.05
N GLN A 171 -1.37 8.25 -11.77
CA GLN A 171 -2.30 7.21 -11.30
C GLN A 171 -2.53 6.13 -12.37
N LEU A 172 -2.36 4.87 -11.99
CA LEU A 172 -2.55 3.70 -12.86
C LEU A 172 -4.00 3.18 -12.82
N ARG A 173 -4.97 4.03 -13.19
CA ARG A 173 -6.40 3.66 -13.16
C ARG A 173 -6.75 2.46 -14.05
N GLU A 174 -5.95 2.22 -15.10
CA GLU A 174 -6.05 1.07 -16.00
C GLU A 174 -5.76 -0.28 -15.32
N LEU A 175 -5.16 -0.30 -14.12
CA LEU A 175 -5.00 -1.55 -13.35
C LEU A 175 -6.36 -2.17 -13.00
N ILE A 176 -7.42 -1.37 -12.89
CA ILE A 176 -8.73 -1.83 -12.41
C ILE A 176 -9.75 -2.00 -13.54
N HIS A 177 -9.69 -1.16 -14.59
CA HIS A 177 -10.71 -1.09 -15.63
C HIS A 177 -10.16 -1.55 -16.98
N SER A 178 -10.43 -2.82 -17.35
CA SER A 178 -10.38 -3.41 -18.70
C SER A 178 -9.04 -3.43 -19.46
N GLY A 179 -8.57 -4.65 -19.78
CA GLY A 179 -7.61 -4.91 -20.86
C GLY A 179 -6.28 -4.19 -20.75
N GLY A 180 -5.52 -4.51 -19.68
CA GLY A 180 -4.29 -3.79 -19.32
C GLY A 180 -3.37 -3.50 -20.50
N THR A 181 -2.94 -2.25 -20.59
CA THR A 181 -1.81 -1.86 -21.44
C THR A 181 -0.59 -2.75 -21.13
N HIS A 182 0.25 -3.00 -22.14
CA HIS A 182 1.47 -3.83 -21.97
C HIS A 182 2.32 -3.38 -20.77
N ALA A 183 2.35 -2.07 -20.49
CA ALA A 183 3.05 -1.49 -19.36
C ALA A 183 2.45 -1.86 -18.00
N SER A 184 1.12 -1.94 -17.87
CA SER A 184 0.44 -2.36 -16.63
C SER A 184 0.71 -3.83 -16.31
N PHE A 185 0.72 -4.70 -17.33
CA PHE A 185 1.10 -6.11 -17.18
C PHE A 185 2.58 -6.28 -16.87
N ALA A 186 3.46 -5.52 -17.54
CA ALA A 186 4.89 -5.56 -17.29
C ALA A 186 5.24 -5.11 -15.86
N LEU A 187 4.60 -4.04 -15.37
CA LEU A 187 4.75 -3.59 -13.99
C LEU A 187 4.26 -4.66 -13.00
N ARG A 188 3.07 -5.24 -13.23
CA ARG A 188 2.57 -6.35 -12.39
C ARG A 188 3.57 -7.51 -12.35
N HIS A 189 4.11 -7.89 -13.50
CA HIS A 189 5.11 -8.95 -13.58
C HIS A 189 6.41 -8.58 -12.84
N GLN A 190 6.90 -7.34 -12.95
CA GLN A 190 8.10 -6.86 -12.26
C GLN A 190 7.90 -6.78 -10.73
N LEU A 191 6.70 -6.41 -10.28
CA LEU A 191 6.31 -6.47 -8.87
C LEU A 191 6.07 -7.91 -8.37
N GLY A 192 6.09 -8.91 -9.26
CA GLY A 192 6.06 -10.34 -8.98
C GLY A 192 4.64 -10.93 -8.97
N ASP A 193 4.53 -12.25 -8.83
CA ASP A 193 3.26 -12.99 -8.68
C ASP A 193 2.37 -12.49 -7.53
N LEU A 194 2.90 -11.62 -6.66
CA LEU A 194 2.16 -10.85 -5.66
C LEU A 194 1.06 -9.96 -6.30
N ALA A 195 1.20 -9.58 -7.57
CA ALA A 195 0.30 -8.64 -8.25
C ALA A 195 -1.16 -9.10 -8.36
N GLY A 196 -1.45 -10.38 -8.09
CA GLY A 196 -2.80 -10.94 -8.13
C GLY A 196 -3.68 -10.58 -6.93
N GLU A 197 -3.08 -10.26 -5.77
CA GLU A 197 -3.81 -10.20 -4.49
C GLU A 197 -3.78 -8.82 -3.79
N TYR A 198 -3.24 -7.79 -4.45
CA TYR A 198 -3.23 -6.45 -3.88
C TYR A 198 -4.58 -5.75 -3.96
N THR A 199 -4.93 -5.09 -2.86
CA THR A 199 -5.95 -4.03 -2.89
C THR A 199 -5.32 -2.75 -3.45
N VAL A 200 -5.94 -2.18 -4.48
CA VAL A 200 -5.46 -0.96 -5.13
C VAL A 200 -6.12 0.27 -4.51
N ILE A 201 -5.31 1.29 -4.21
CA ILE A 201 -5.74 2.59 -3.70
C ILE A 201 -5.19 3.70 -4.61
N PHE A 202 -6.00 4.74 -4.85
CA PHE A 202 -5.57 5.94 -5.55
C PHE A 202 -5.56 7.14 -4.62
N SER A 203 -4.37 7.69 -4.38
CA SER A 203 -4.22 8.98 -3.70
C SER A 203 -3.91 10.08 -4.71
N ARG A 204 -4.54 11.24 -4.52
CA ARG A 204 -4.19 12.45 -5.25
C ARG A 204 -3.19 13.23 -4.43
N GLY A 205 -2.15 13.72 -5.09
CA GLY A 205 -1.26 14.70 -4.54
C GLY A 205 -1.91 16.08 -4.46
#